data_AF-A0A952TYX7-F1
#
_entry.id   AF-A0A952TYX7-F1
#
_cell.length_a   1.000
_cell.length_b   1.000
_cell.length_c   1.000
_cell.angle_alpha   90.00
_cell.angle_beta   90.00
_cell.angle_gamma   90.00
#
_symmetry.space_group_name_H-M   'P 1'
#
loop_
_entity.id
_entity.type
_entity.pdbx_description
1 polymer ?
#
loop_
_entity_poly.entity_id
_entity_poly.type
_entity_poly.pdbx_seq_one_letter_code
_entity_poly.pdbx_strand_id
1 'polypeptide(L)'
;MNVWRKQRDPSRTLHPLWRGVGCFLMILIPVAAWWLSGQAMEYLQVWLPEFARIVRRGGEQVIYIRVGLAIVLGLVLYMLLSFLSALLYTLVDQTDRLFSRSQPRDEQ
;
A
#
# COMPACT_ATOMS: atom_id res chain seq x y z
N MET A 1 3.16 -38.71 29.60
CA MET A 1 2.11 -37.79 29.14
C MET A 1 2.82 -36.50 28.71
N ASN A 2 3.15 -36.38 27.42
CA ASN A 2 4.11 -35.37 26.95
C ASN A 2 3.34 -34.13 26.49
N VAL A 3 3.41 -33.08 27.31
CA VAL A 3 2.73 -31.81 27.07
C VAL A 3 3.52 -31.01 26.03
N TRP A 4 2.94 -30.88 24.84
CA TRP A 4 3.44 -30.05 23.76
C TRP A 4 3.45 -28.57 24.17
N ARG A 5 4.60 -28.05 24.59
CA ARG A 5 4.84 -26.60 24.64
C ARG A 5 5.07 -26.11 23.21
N LYS A 6 3.98 -25.74 22.54
CA LYS A 6 4.01 -24.96 21.29
C LYS A 6 4.66 -23.62 21.62
N GLN A 7 5.97 -23.51 21.43
CA GLN A 7 6.68 -22.22 21.44
C GLN A 7 6.02 -21.36 20.35
N ARG A 8 5.14 -20.46 20.77
CA ARG A 8 4.66 -19.37 19.91
C ARG A 8 5.82 -18.41 19.83
N ASP A 9 6.54 -18.51 18.72
CA ASP A 9 7.57 -17.60 18.27
C ASP A 9 7.10 -16.14 18.46
N PRO A 10 7.67 -15.36 19.40
CA PRO A 10 7.22 -14.00 19.69
C PRO A 10 7.49 -13.02 18.53
N SER A 11 8.27 -13.42 17.53
CA SER A 11 8.57 -12.64 16.32
C SER A 11 7.38 -12.42 15.38
N ARG A 12 6.25 -13.11 15.57
CA ARG A 12 5.05 -12.98 14.73
C ARG A 12 3.97 -12.06 15.31
N THR A 13 4.31 -11.25 16.30
CA THR A 13 3.38 -10.24 16.80
C THR A 13 3.39 -9.07 15.83
N LEU A 14 2.58 -9.15 14.75
CA LEU A 14 2.34 -8.01 13.86
C LEU A 14 2.03 -6.78 14.72
N HIS A 15 2.89 -5.78 14.66
CA HIS A 15 2.76 -4.56 15.47
C HIS A 15 1.35 -3.96 15.29
N PRO A 16 0.59 -3.68 16.36
CA PRO A 16 -0.80 -3.25 16.26
C PRO A 16 -0.99 -1.95 15.46
N LEU A 17 0.04 -1.10 15.39
CA LEU A 17 0.09 0.08 14.52
C LEU A 17 -0.17 -0.26 13.04
N TRP A 18 0.29 -1.42 12.56
CA TRP A 18 0.16 -1.83 11.17
C TRP A 18 -1.26 -2.21 10.76
N ARG A 19 -2.10 -2.64 11.70
CA ARG A 19 -3.54 -2.84 11.45
C ARG A 19 -4.26 -1.50 11.25
N GLY A 20 -3.85 -0.45 11.97
CA GLY A 20 -4.42 0.90 11.84
C GLY A 20 -4.06 1.56 10.51
N VAL A 21 -2.78 1.45 10.09
CA VAL A 21 -2.31 2.00 8.83
C VAL A 21 -3.01 1.34 7.64
N GLY A 22 -3.09 0.00 7.61
CA GLY A 22 -3.82 -0.71 6.55
C GLY A 22 -5.31 -0.33 6.46
N CYS A 23 -5.96 -0.10 7.61
CA CYS A 23 -7.36 0.33 7.67
C CYS A 23 -7.55 1.76 7.12
N PHE A 24 -6.68 2.70 7.52
CA PHE A 24 -6.73 4.08 7.02
C PHE A 24 -6.50 4.14 5.50
N LEU A 25 -5.55 3.34 5.01
CA LEU A 25 -5.23 3.25 3.60
C LEU A 25 -6.35 2.64 2.75
N MET A 26 -7.15 1.74 3.32
CA MET A 26 -8.31 1.20 2.62
C MET A 26 -9.33 2.28 2.22
N ILE A 27 -9.39 3.38 2.97
CA ILE A 27 -10.28 4.52 2.70
C ILE A 27 -9.51 5.61 1.94
N LEU A 28 -8.26 5.87 2.30
CA LEU A 28 -7.45 6.92 1.69
C LEU A 28 -7.15 6.62 0.21
N ILE A 29 -6.85 5.36 -0.14
CA ILE A 29 -6.53 4.95 -1.52
C ILE A 29 -7.69 5.24 -2.48
N PRO A 30 -8.93 4.78 -2.26
CA PRO A 30 -10.02 5.06 -3.20
C PRO A 30 -10.35 6.56 -3.29
N VAL A 31 -10.25 7.31 -2.18
CA VAL A 31 -10.47 8.76 -2.18
C VAL A 31 -9.39 9.48 -2.99
N ALA A 32 -8.12 9.15 -2.75
CA ALA A 32 -7.00 9.71 -3.49
C ALA A 32 -7.04 9.29 -4.97
N ALA A 33 -7.39 8.04 -5.27
CA ALA A 33 -7.49 7.53 -6.64
C ALA A 33 -8.61 8.20 -7.43
N TRP A 34 -9.76 8.49 -6.79
CA TRP A 34 -10.83 9.26 -7.42
C TRP A 34 -10.38 10.67 -7.79
N TRP A 35 -9.66 11.33 -6.88
CA TRP A 35 -9.15 12.68 -7.08
C TRP A 35 -8.07 12.70 -8.16
N LEU A 36 -7.09 11.78 -8.09
CA LEU A 36 -6.06 11.62 -9.11
C LEU A 36 -6.63 11.25 -10.48
N SER A 37 -7.70 10.45 -10.52
CA SER A 37 -8.36 10.07 -11.78
C SER A 37 -8.92 11.29 -12.52
N GLY A 38 -9.41 12.31 -11.80
CA GLY A 38 -9.82 13.58 -12.41
C GLY A 38 -8.64 14.30 -13.07
N GLN A 39 -7.54 14.47 -12.32
CA GLN A 39 -6.33 15.14 -12.81
C GLN A 39 -5.66 14.37 -13.96
N ALA A 40 -5.61 13.04 -13.84
CA ALA A 40 -5.06 12.17 -14.87
C ALA A 40 -5.86 12.28 -16.17
N MET A 41 -7.18 12.46 -16.10
CA MET A 41 -8.01 12.63 -17.29
C MET A 41 -7.68 13.91 -18.05
N GLU A 42 -7.48 15.03 -17.34
CA GLU A 42 -7.04 16.29 -17.96
C GLU A 42 -5.66 16.12 -18.62
N TYR A 43 -4.73 15.45 -17.92
CA TYR A 43 -3.39 15.21 -18.46
C TYR A 43 -3.42 14.28 -19.68
N LEU A 44 -4.22 13.21 -19.64
CA LEU A 44 -4.39 12.27 -20.76
C LEU A 44 -5.06 12.94 -21.97
N GLN A 45 -6.00 13.87 -21.75
CA GLN A 45 -6.65 14.61 -22.84
C GLN A 45 -5.68 15.57 -23.54
N VAL A 46 -4.72 16.13 -22.81
CA VAL A 46 -3.65 16.98 -23.38
C VAL A 46 -2.63 16.15 -24.14
N TRP A 47 -2.23 14.99 -23.59
CA TRP A 47 -1.20 14.13 -24.19
C TRP A 47 -1.70 13.25 -25.35
N LEU A 48 -2.99 12.89 -25.37
CA LEU A 48 -3.60 11.99 -26.35
C LEU A 48 -4.90 12.61 -26.91
N PRO A 49 -4.79 13.53 -27.89
CA PRO A 49 -5.96 14.22 -28.45
C PRO A 49 -6.92 13.30 -29.22
N GLU A 50 -6.45 12.18 -29.78
CA GLU A 50 -7.31 11.14 -30.35
C GLU A 50 -8.19 10.48 -29.27
N PHE A 51 -7.63 10.20 -28.09
CA PHE A 51 -8.35 9.60 -26.97
C PHE A 51 -9.42 10.55 -26.43
N ALA A 52 -9.09 11.84 -26.31
CA ALA A 52 -10.04 12.90 -25.93
C ALA A 52 -11.24 12.97 -26.88
N ARG A 53 -11.03 12.72 -28.19
CA ARG A 53 -12.09 12.72 -29.20
C ARG A 53 -13.07 11.55 -29.05
N ILE A 54 -12.55 10.37 -28.70
CA ILE A 54 -13.35 9.16 -28.46
C ILE A 54 -14.17 9.33 -27.17
N VAL A 55 -13.54 9.83 -26.11
CA VAL A 55 -14.17 10.11 -24.83
C VAL A 55 -15.29 11.16 -24.98
N ARG A 56 -15.06 12.24 -25.74
CA ARG A 56 -16.09 13.29 -25.96
C ARG A 56 -17.28 12.81 -26.79
N ARG A 57 -17.12 11.79 -27.65
CA ARG A 57 -18.22 11.23 -28.46
C ARG A 57 -19.05 10.20 -27.70
N GLY A 58 -18.47 9.47 -26.76
CA GLY A 58 -19.13 8.39 -26.03
C GLY A 58 -19.57 8.79 -24.63
N GLY A 59 -20.40 9.83 -24.46
CA GLY A 59 -20.74 10.43 -23.16
C GLY A 59 -21.01 9.48 -21.98
N GLU A 60 -21.60 8.30 -22.20
CA GLU A 60 -21.80 7.28 -21.16
C GLU A 60 -20.57 6.39 -20.88
N GLN A 61 -19.69 6.21 -21.87
CA GLN A 61 -18.47 5.38 -21.80
C GLN A 61 -17.35 6.03 -20.95
N VAL A 62 -17.42 7.34 -20.74
CA VAL A 62 -16.43 8.10 -19.97
C VAL A 62 -16.39 7.66 -18.50
N ILE A 63 -17.56 7.29 -17.96
CA ILE A 63 -17.67 6.82 -16.57
C ILE A 63 -16.95 5.47 -16.40
N TYR A 64 -17.14 4.53 -17.34
CA TYR A 64 -16.47 3.23 -17.29
C TYR A 64 -14.96 3.33 -17.40
N ILE A 65 -14.47 4.21 -18.28
CA ILE A 65 -13.02 4.47 -18.41
C ILE A 65 -12.47 5.07 -17.11
N ARG A 66 -13.20 6.01 -16.50
CA ARG A 66 -12.79 6.64 -15.24
C ARG A 66 -12.75 5.65 -14.08
N VAL A 67 -13.75 4.78 -13.97
CA VAL A 67 -13.81 3.71 -12.97
C VAL A 67 -12.68 2.71 -13.20
N GLY A 68 -12.45 2.29 -14.44
CA GLY A 68 -11.33 1.41 -14.79
C GLY A 68 -9.97 2.02 -14.42
N LEU A 69 -9.77 3.30 -14.72
CA LEU A 69 -8.57 4.03 -14.36
C LEU A 69 -8.40 4.10 -12.84
N ALA A 70 -9.46 4.42 -12.09
CA ALA A 70 -9.42 4.48 -10.63
C ALA A 70 -9.07 3.11 -10.01
N ILE A 71 -9.59 2.00 -10.55
CA ILE A 71 -9.25 0.65 -10.10
C ILE A 71 -7.76 0.35 -10.34
N VAL A 72 -7.26 0.60 -11.55
CA VAL A 72 -5.85 0.39 -11.90
C VAL A 72 -4.96 1.22 -11.00
N LEU A 73 -5.30 2.48 -10.80
CA LEU A 73 -4.52 3.43 -10.00
C LEU A 73 -4.54 3.04 -8.50
N GLY A 74 -5.68 2.58 -7.99
CA GLY A 74 -5.79 2.02 -6.65
C GLY A 74 -4.96 0.75 -6.46
N LEU A 75 -4.90 -0.12 -7.46
CA LEU A 75 -4.10 -1.35 -7.45
C LEU A 75 -2.60 -1.06 -7.45
N VAL A 76 -2.17 -0.07 -8.24
CA VAL A 76 -0.79 0.44 -8.22
C VAL A 76 -0.44 1.06 -6.87
N LEU A 77 -1.30 1.92 -6.32
CA LEU A 77 -1.09 2.51 -4.99
C LEU A 77 -0.97 1.44 -3.91
N TYR A 78 -1.84 0.44 -3.96
CA TYR A 78 -1.82 -0.71 -3.05
C TYR A 78 -0.50 -1.48 -3.14
N MET A 79 -0.02 -1.75 -4.36
CA MET A 79 1.27 -2.39 -4.57
C MET A 79 2.42 -1.56 -4.01
N LEU A 80 2.42 -0.26 -4.28
CA LEU A 80 3.48 0.66 -3.86
C LEU A 80 3.54 0.77 -2.35
N LEU A 81 2.38 0.79 -1.69
CA LEU A 81 2.31 0.77 -0.25
C LEU A 81 2.68 -0.57 0.36
N SER A 82 2.23 -1.69 -0.21
CA SER A 82 2.65 -3.03 0.23
C SER A 82 4.18 -3.18 0.15
N PHE A 83 4.78 -2.59 -0.89
CA PHE A 83 6.23 -2.55 -1.04
C PHE A 83 6.91 -1.67 0.01
N LEU A 84 6.43 -0.43 0.21
CA LEU A 84 6.95 0.48 1.24
C LEU A 84 6.88 -0.14 2.64
N SER A 85 5.77 -0.82 2.89
CA SER A 85 5.50 -1.64 4.06
C SER A 85 6.58 -2.72 4.25
N ALA A 86 6.86 -3.54 3.25
CA ALA A 86 7.91 -4.56 3.33
C ALA A 86 9.28 -3.94 3.61
N LEU A 87 9.56 -2.78 3.00
CA LEU A 87 10.81 -2.06 3.17
C LEU A 87 10.97 -1.54 4.60
N LEU A 88 9.93 -0.94 5.18
CA LEU A 88 9.89 -0.53 6.58
C LEU A 88 10.12 -1.70 7.54
N TYR A 89 9.51 -2.86 7.29
CA TYR A 89 9.77 -4.05 8.11
C TYR A 89 11.22 -4.48 8.05
N THR A 90 11.80 -4.43 6.86
CA THR A 90 13.20 -4.83 6.67
C THR A 90 14.14 -3.87 7.41
N LEU A 91 13.85 -2.57 7.39
CA LEU A 91 14.62 -1.56 8.10
C LEU A 91 14.46 -1.64 9.62
N VAL A 92 13.24 -1.82 10.12
CA VAL A 92 12.97 -1.96 11.56
C VAL A 92 13.65 -3.21 12.12
N ASP A 93 13.56 -4.34 11.40
CA ASP A 93 14.23 -5.58 11.77
C ASP A 93 15.76 -5.41 11.81
N GLN A 94 16.34 -4.63 10.88
CA GLN A 94 17.76 -4.29 10.93
C GLN A 94 18.12 -3.47 12.16
N THR A 95 17.30 -2.50 12.56
CA THR A 95 17.57 -1.68 13.76
C THR A 95 17.51 -2.51 15.04
N ASP A 96 16.52 -3.38 15.20
CA ASP A 96 16.41 -4.22 16.41
C ASP A 96 17.61 -5.18 16.55
N ARG A 97 18.10 -5.75 15.44
CA ARG A 97 19.29 -6.61 15.44
C ARG A 97 20.55 -5.88 15.87
N LEU A 98 20.68 -4.59 15.57
CA LEU A 98 21.83 -3.78 15.96
C LEU A 98 21.80 -3.45 17.46
N PHE A 99 20.63 -3.11 18.01
CA PHE A 99 20.46 -2.85 19.45
C PHE A 99 20.66 -4.10 20.30
N SER A 100 20.26 -5.29 19.82
CA SER A 100 20.47 -6.53 20.58
C SER A 100 21.94 -6.97 20.62
N ARG A 101 22.80 -6.50 19.71
CA ARG A 101 24.25 -6.80 19.70
C ARG A 101 25.07 -5.89 20.62
N SER A 102 24.53 -4.73 20.99
CA SER A 102 25.24 -3.74 21.81
C SER A 102 24.93 -3.85 23.30
N GLN A 103 24.13 -4.81 23.74
CA GLN A 103 23.95 -5.10 25.16
C GLN A 103 25.10 -6.04 25.61
N PRO A 104 26.16 -5.54 26.27
CA PRO A 104 27.20 -6.39 26.80
C PRO A 104 26.57 -7.32 27.84
N ARG A 105 27.00 -8.57 27.79
CA ARG A 105 26.62 -9.65 28.70
C ARG A 105 27.33 -9.42 30.03
N ASP A 106 26.95 -8.36 30.71
CA ASP A 106 27.43 -8.08 32.05
C ASP A 106 26.53 -8.86 33.01
N GLU A 107 27.17 -9.67 33.86
CA GLU A 107 26.57 -10.51 34.91
C GLU A 107 26.17 -11.94 34.49
N GLN A 108 27.17 -12.81 34.37
CA GLN A 108 27.21 -14.09 35.11
C GLN A 108 28.63 -14.63 35.23
#